data_AF-A0A7V8AIR7-F1
#
_entry.id   AF-A0A7V8AIR7-F1
#
_cell.length_a   1.000
_cell.length_b   1.000
_cell.length_c   1.000
_cell.angle_alpha   90.00
_cell.angle_beta   90.00
_cell.angle_gamma   90.00
#
_symmetry.space_group_name_H-M   'P 1'
#
loop_
_entity.id
_entity.type
_entity.pdbx_description
1 polymer ?
#
loop_
_entity_poly.entity_id
_entity_poly.type
_entity_poly.pdbx_seq_one_letter_code
_entity_poly.pdbx_strand_id
1 'polypeptide(L)'
;GYLARSRNQVSNLGRFLDPIADKLLVAAVLLMLAGFRRISELAYLPAVVILCREILVSGLREFLAEIRINMPVSWLAKWKTTLQLVTLTWLLVGDAGPVWLPVQAIGEAGLWVAALLTMGTGYDYLKAGLVHMRSETKAERCSMSVRGSGCVQSLKK
;
A
#
# COMPACT_ATOMS: atom_id res chain seq x y z
N GLY A 1 -6.17 -9.11 -17.67
CA GLY A 1 -7.05 -10.29 -17.52
C GLY A 1 -7.18 -11.09 -18.81
N TYR A 2 -7.75 -12.30 -18.74
CA TYR A 2 -7.99 -13.21 -19.88
C TYR A 2 -8.75 -12.52 -21.03
N LEU A 3 -9.74 -11.68 -20.72
CA LEU A 3 -10.51 -10.86 -21.69
C LEU A 3 -9.67 -9.78 -22.43
N ALA A 4 -8.66 -9.20 -21.78
CA ALA A 4 -7.79 -8.19 -22.40
C ALA A 4 -6.75 -8.83 -23.32
N ARG A 5 -6.32 -10.06 -23.00
CA ARG A 5 -5.41 -10.86 -23.83
C ARG A 5 -6.11 -11.43 -25.06
N SER A 6 -7.39 -11.82 -24.94
CA SER A 6 -8.17 -12.33 -26.08
C SER A 6 -8.58 -11.23 -27.08
N ARG A 7 -8.47 -9.94 -26.70
CA ARG A 7 -8.84 -8.78 -27.53
C ARG A 7 -7.65 -7.91 -27.93
N ASN A 8 -6.42 -8.27 -27.54
CA ASN A 8 -5.19 -7.48 -27.74
C ASN A 8 -5.27 -6.00 -27.30
N GLN A 9 -6.28 -5.63 -26.50
CA GLN A 9 -6.49 -4.28 -26.00
C GLN A 9 -5.93 -4.15 -24.59
N VAL A 10 -4.60 -4.22 -24.49
CA VAL A 10 -3.90 -3.94 -23.23
C VAL A 10 -3.56 -2.45 -23.21
N SER A 11 -4.50 -1.62 -22.78
CA SER A 11 -4.28 -0.17 -22.65
C SER A 11 -3.40 0.14 -21.42
N ASN A 12 -2.43 1.04 -21.57
CA ASN A 12 -1.63 1.55 -20.46
C ASN A 12 -2.50 2.17 -19.36
N LEU A 13 -3.59 2.82 -19.75
CA LEU A 13 -4.55 3.41 -18.82
C LEU A 13 -5.24 2.33 -17.97
N GLY A 14 -5.68 1.23 -18.58
CA GLY A 14 -6.34 0.13 -17.87
C GLY A 14 -5.44 -0.54 -16.83
N ARG A 15 -4.13 -0.65 -17.10
CA ARG A 15 -3.15 -1.19 -16.13
C ARG A 15 -2.95 -0.26 -14.92
N PHE A 16 -3.06 1.04 -15.11
CA PHE A 16 -2.96 2.03 -14.04
C PHE A 16 -4.24 2.13 -13.21
N LEU A 17 -5.41 1.97 -13.84
CA LEU A 17 -6.70 2.04 -13.15
C LEU A 17 -6.98 0.84 -12.23
N ASP A 18 -6.48 -0.35 -12.57
CA ASP A 18 -6.77 -1.59 -11.84
C ASP A 18 -6.35 -1.52 -10.34
N PRO A 19 -5.13 -1.07 -9.98
CA PRO A 19 -4.73 -0.89 -8.58
C PRO A 19 -5.39 0.30 -7.87
N ILE A 20 -5.92 1.28 -8.63
CA ILE A 20 -6.64 2.42 -8.05
C ILE A 20 -8.05 1.98 -7.65
N ALA A 21 -8.73 1.25 -8.54
CA ALA A 21 -10.05 0.70 -8.29
C ALA A 21 -10.05 -0.24 -7.08
N ASP A 22 -9.04 -1.11 -6.95
CA ASP A 22 -8.90 -2.02 -5.80
C ASP A 22 -8.86 -1.26 -4.45
N LYS A 23 -8.09 -0.18 -4.36
CA LYS A 23 -7.99 0.63 -3.13
C LYS A 23 -9.25 1.44 -2.85
N LEU A 24 -9.87 1.98 -3.89
CA LEU A 24 -11.13 2.71 -3.75
C LEU A 24 -12.26 1.79 -3.27
N LEU A 25 -12.29 0.55 -3.76
CA LEU A 25 -13.27 -0.45 -3.31
C LEU A 25 -13.09 -0.76 -1.82
N VAL A 26 -11.87 -1.04 -1.37
CA VAL A 26 -11.57 -1.26 0.05
C VAL A 26 -11.98 -0.05 0.89
N ALA A 27 -11.61 1.16 0.46
CA ALA A 27 -11.92 2.39 1.18
C ALA A 27 -13.43 2.62 1.31
N ALA A 28 -14.17 2.42 0.21
CA ALA A 28 -15.62 2.56 0.19
C ALA A 28 -16.30 1.53 1.11
N VAL A 29 -15.84 0.29 1.12
CA VAL A 29 -16.37 -0.76 1.99
C VAL A 29 -16.16 -0.42 3.47
N LEU A 30 -14.95 -0.01 3.86
CA LEU A 30 -14.66 0.41 5.24
C LEU A 30 -15.52 1.61 5.65
N LEU A 31 -15.70 2.59 4.77
CA LEU A 31 -16.50 3.78 5.02
C LEU A 31 -17.98 3.45 5.18
N MET A 32 -18.51 2.54 4.37
CA MET A 32 -19.87 2.02 4.51
C MET A 32 -20.04 1.27 5.83
N LEU A 33 -19.11 0.37 6.18
CA LEU A 33 -19.14 -0.37 7.45
C LEU A 33 -19.14 0.58 8.66
N ALA A 34 -18.36 1.66 8.59
CA ALA A 34 -18.37 2.70 9.60
C ALA A 34 -19.69 3.50 9.63
N GLY A 35 -20.19 3.91 8.46
CA GLY A 35 -21.43 4.70 8.33
C GLY A 35 -22.67 3.96 8.80
N PHE A 36 -22.74 2.64 8.60
CA PHE A 36 -23.86 1.79 9.04
C PHE A 36 -23.71 1.28 10.48
N ARG A 37 -22.71 1.75 11.25
CA ARG A 37 -22.41 1.28 12.62
C ARG A 37 -22.30 -0.25 12.72
N ARG A 38 -21.80 -0.89 11.66
CA ARG A 38 -21.60 -2.35 11.57
C ARG A 38 -20.32 -2.82 12.28
N ILE A 39 -19.54 -1.87 12.77
CA ILE A 39 -18.29 -2.08 13.49
C ILE A 39 -18.33 -1.30 14.80
N SER A 40 -17.67 -1.86 15.82
CA SER A 40 -17.49 -1.21 17.12
C SER A 40 -16.75 0.12 16.99
N GLU A 41 -17.01 1.03 17.93
CA GLU A 41 -16.33 2.34 18.02
C GLU A 41 -14.79 2.19 18.09
N LEU A 42 -14.33 1.08 18.69
CA LEU A 42 -12.91 0.71 18.78
C LEU A 42 -12.33 0.24 17.44
N ALA A 43 -13.15 -0.31 16.55
CA ALA A 43 -12.75 -0.77 15.22
C ALA A 43 -12.64 0.36 14.17
N TYR A 44 -13.11 1.59 14.49
CA TYR A 44 -12.86 2.76 13.64
C TYR A 44 -11.37 3.10 13.54
N LEU A 45 -10.63 2.98 14.66
CA LEU A 45 -9.19 3.21 14.68
C LEU A 45 -8.42 2.31 13.69
N PRO A 46 -8.52 0.97 13.74
CA PRO A 46 -7.84 0.12 12.77
C PRO A 46 -8.35 0.33 11.33
N ALA A 47 -9.62 0.65 11.12
CA ALA A 47 -10.14 0.95 9.78
C ALA A 47 -9.46 2.18 9.16
N VAL A 48 -9.34 3.28 9.91
CA VAL A 48 -8.65 4.51 9.45
C VAL A 48 -7.16 4.24 9.22
N VAL A 49 -6.49 3.51 10.12
CA VAL A 49 -5.08 3.15 9.98
C VAL A 49 -4.83 2.34 8.71
N ILE A 50 -5.66 1.34 8.43
CA ILE A 50 -5.58 0.54 7.20
C ILE A 50 -5.73 1.43 5.98
N LEU A 51 -6.73 2.33 5.96
CA LEU A 51 -7.01 3.21 4.84
C LEU A 51 -5.85 4.19 4.57
N CYS A 52 -5.34 4.86 5.60
CA CYS A 52 -4.16 5.73 5.49
C CYS A 52 -2.93 4.97 4.98
N ARG A 53 -2.68 3.77 5.52
CA ARG A 53 -1.55 2.92 5.12
C ARG A 53 -1.68 2.44 3.68
N GLU A 54 -2.88 2.05 3.24
CA GLU A 54 -3.15 1.57 1.88
C GLU A 54 -2.80 2.64 0.84
N ILE A 55 -3.11 3.90 1.12
CA ILE A 55 -2.77 5.04 0.25
C ILE A 55 -1.26 5.34 0.30
N LEU A 56 -0.67 5.43 1.50
CA LEU A 56 0.74 5.80 1.68
C LEU A 56 1.71 4.77 1.07
N VAL A 57 1.54 3.48 1.39
CA VAL A 57 2.40 2.41 0.86
C VAL A 57 2.25 2.29 -0.65
N SER A 58 1.07 2.58 -1.17
CA SER A 58 0.82 2.57 -2.60
C SER A 58 1.52 3.69 -3.35
N GLY A 59 1.45 4.92 -2.82
CA GLY A 59 2.18 6.05 -3.41
C GLY A 59 3.69 5.82 -3.35
N LEU A 60 4.19 5.28 -2.24
CA LEU A 60 5.60 4.92 -2.11
C LEU A 60 6.01 3.81 -3.10
N ARG A 61 5.14 2.82 -3.35
CA ARG A 61 5.39 1.76 -4.33
C ARG A 61 5.45 2.31 -5.76
N GLU A 62 4.57 3.24 -6.10
CA GLU A 62 4.57 3.94 -7.40
C GLU A 62 5.88 4.71 -7.58
N PHE A 63 6.28 5.50 -6.57
CA PHE A 63 7.51 6.29 -6.58
C PHE A 63 8.77 5.41 -6.71
N LEU A 64 8.88 4.30 -5.97
CA LEU A 64 10.02 3.38 -6.09
C LEU A 64 10.07 2.65 -7.44
N ALA A 65 8.91 2.37 -8.05
CA ALA A 65 8.83 1.76 -9.37
C ALA A 65 9.35 2.70 -10.47
N GLU A 66 9.17 4.01 -10.31
CA GLU A 66 9.68 5.04 -11.22
C GLU A 66 11.22 5.09 -11.21
N ILE A 67 11.85 4.82 -10.06
CA ILE A 67 13.32 4.80 -9.88
C ILE A 67 13.94 3.42 -10.26
N ARG A 68 13.17 2.51 -10.89
CA ARG A 68 13.59 1.14 -11.28
C ARG A 68 14.15 0.26 -10.16
N ILE A 69 13.91 0.59 -8.90
CA ILE A 69 14.32 -0.28 -7.79
C ILE A 69 13.26 -1.36 -7.68
N ASN A 70 13.53 -2.49 -8.32
CA ASN A 70 12.64 -3.65 -8.34
C ASN A 70 12.60 -4.25 -6.92
N MET A 71 11.75 -3.70 -6.06
CA MET A 71 11.48 -4.25 -4.74
C MET A 71 10.89 -5.65 -4.94
N PRO A 72 11.60 -6.73 -4.55
CA PRO A 72 11.06 -8.07 -4.68
C PRO A 72 9.75 -8.16 -3.91
N VAL A 73 8.71 -8.68 -4.57
CA VAL A 73 7.37 -8.80 -3.99
C VAL A 73 7.46 -9.79 -2.84
N SER A 74 7.55 -9.29 -1.60
CA SER A 74 7.61 -10.15 -0.42
C SER A 74 6.31 -10.95 -0.32
N TRP A 75 6.39 -12.21 0.11
CA TRP A 75 5.21 -13.05 0.32
C TRP A 75 4.19 -12.40 1.27
N LEU A 76 4.66 -11.58 2.21
CA LEU A 76 3.80 -10.76 3.09
C LEU A 76 2.82 -9.88 2.31
N ALA A 77 3.21 -9.34 1.15
CA ALA A 77 2.32 -8.51 0.33
C ALA A 77 1.18 -9.32 -0.32
N LYS A 78 1.35 -10.62 -0.54
CA LYS A 78 0.30 -11.51 -1.05
C LYS A 78 -0.69 -11.90 0.05
N TRP A 79 -0.19 -12.24 1.24
CA TRP A 79 -1.04 -12.61 2.37
C TRP A 79 -1.87 -11.44 2.88
N LYS A 80 -1.36 -10.19 2.80
CA LYS A 80 -2.10 -9.02 3.27
C LYS A 80 -3.44 -8.86 2.55
N THR A 81 -3.47 -9.02 1.22
CA THR A 81 -4.66 -8.76 0.41
C THR A 81 -5.68 -9.87 0.60
N THR A 82 -5.24 -11.13 0.70
CA THR A 82 -6.12 -12.25 1.01
C THR A 82 -6.78 -12.06 2.37
N LEU A 83 -6.02 -11.72 3.41
CA LEU A 83 -6.58 -11.47 4.74
C LEU A 83 -7.54 -10.30 4.73
N GLN A 84 -7.18 -9.18 4.09
CA GLN A 84 -8.01 -7.99 4.04
C GLN A 84 -9.33 -8.23 3.31
N LEU A 85 -9.31 -8.88 2.15
CA LEU A 85 -10.53 -9.22 1.41
C LEU A 85 -11.41 -10.21 2.17
N VAL A 86 -10.83 -11.24 2.79
CA VAL A 86 -11.58 -12.20 3.62
C VAL A 86 -12.25 -11.48 4.79
N THR A 87 -11.50 -10.66 5.53
CA THR A 87 -12.02 -9.84 6.63
C THR A 87 -13.15 -8.93 6.19
N LEU A 88 -12.97 -8.19 5.10
CA LEU A 88 -14.00 -7.28 4.57
C LEU A 88 -15.26 -8.04 4.14
N THR A 89 -15.10 -9.19 3.48
CA THR A 89 -16.25 -10.02 3.05
C THR A 89 -17.04 -10.49 4.28
N TRP A 90 -16.33 -10.91 5.33
CA TRP A 90 -16.93 -11.34 6.59
C TRP A 90 -17.69 -10.20 7.28
N LEU A 91 -17.09 -9.01 7.34
CA LEU A 91 -17.72 -7.81 7.91
C LEU A 91 -18.96 -7.37 7.10
N LEU A 92 -18.89 -7.51 5.77
CA LEU A 92 -19.96 -7.11 4.86
C LEU A 92 -21.16 -8.06 4.93
N VAL A 93 -20.93 -9.36 5.15
CA VAL A 93 -21.98 -10.32 5.50
C VAL A 93 -22.63 -9.95 6.83
N GLY A 94 -21.84 -9.62 7.86
CA GLY A 94 -22.33 -9.15 9.15
C GLY A 94 -23.46 -10.02 9.72
N ASP A 95 -24.60 -9.40 10.05
CA ASP A 95 -25.77 -10.06 10.64
C ASP A 95 -26.53 -10.99 9.69
N ALA A 96 -26.23 -10.97 8.39
CA ALA A 96 -26.83 -11.88 7.41
C ALA A 96 -26.14 -13.27 7.42
N GLY A 97 -25.11 -13.45 8.24
CA GLY A 97 -24.42 -14.71 8.44
C GLY A 97 -25.20 -15.69 9.32
N PRO A 98 -24.73 -16.94 9.44
CA PRO A 98 -25.38 -17.94 10.28
C PRO A 98 -25.40 -17.49 11.74
N VAL A 99 -26.57 -17.51 12.40
CA VAL A 99 -26.81 -17.01 13.77
C VAL A 99 -25.89 -17.66 14.83
N TRP A 100 -25.34 -18.85 14.53
CA TRP A 100 -24.43 -19.59 15.40
C TRP A 100 -22.95 -19.16 15.30
N LEU A 101 -22.60 -18.30 14.35
CA LEU A 101 -21.25 -17.76 14.18
C LEU A 101 -21.25 -16.26 14.52
N PRO A 102 -20.36 -15.78 15.42
CA PRO A 102 -20.22 -14.37 15.69
C PRO A 102 -19.41 -13.70 14.55
N VAL A 103 -20.05 -13.56 13.39
CA VAL A 103 -19.46 -13.06 12.14
C VAL A 103 -18.87 -11.65 12.34
N GLN A 104 -19.58 -10.75 13.02
CA GLN A 104 -19.05 -9.41 13.33
C GLN A 104 -17.76 -9.46 14.17
N ALA A 105 -17.72 -10.26 15.24
CA ALA A 105 -16.53 -10.34 16.10
C ALA A 105 -15.31 -10.92 15.37
N ILE A 106 -15.53 -11.93 14.52
CA ILE A 106 -14.46 -12.53 13.70
C ILE A 106 -13.93 -11.50 12.69
N GLY A 107 -14.82 -10.75 12.04
CA GLY A 107 -14.42 -9.71 11.11
C GLY A 107 -13.70 -8.55 11.81
N GLU A 108 -14.14 -8.13 12.99
CA GLU A 108 -13.44 -7.10 13.77
C GLU A 108 -12.05 -7.57 14.20
N ALA A 109 -11.92 -8.80 14.70
CA ALA A 109 -10.63 -9.41 15.02
C ALA A 109 -9.73 -9.48 13.77
N GLY A 110 -10.30 -9.86 12.63
CA GLY A 110 -9.62 -9.84 11.33
C GLY A 110 -9.14 -8.45 10.93
N LEU A 111 -9.89 -7.40 11.28
CA LEU A 111 -9.53 -6.00 11.00
C LEU A 111 -8.32 -5.57 11.84
N TRP A 112 -8.28 -5.95 13.11
CA TRP A 112 -7.14 -5.71 13.99
C TRP A 112 -5.89 -6.45 13.52
N VAL A 113 -6.02 -7.72 13.13
CA VAL A 113 -4.91 -8.51 12.56
C VAL A 113 -4.42 -7.88 11.26
N ALA A 114 -5.33 -7.46 10.38
CA ALA A 114 -4.98 -6.76 9.15
C ALA A 114 -4.26 -5.43 9.44
N ALA A 115 -4.69 -4.67 10.43
CA ALA A 115 -4.05 -3.43 10.86
C ALA A 115 -2.60 -3.66 11.37
N LEU A 116 -2.39 -4.69 12.20
CA LEU A 116 -1.06 -5.05 12.69
C LEU A 116 -0.13 -5.49 11.55
N LEU A 117 -0.61 -6.35 10.66
CA LEU A 117 0.17 -6.85 9.53
C LEU A 117 0.48 -5.75 8.51
N THR A 118 -0.46 -4.82 8.29
CA THR A 118 -0.26 -3.68 7.40
C THR A 118 0.69 -2.63 7.99
N MET A 119 0.71 -2.45 9.31
CA MET A 119 1.72 -1.61 9.99
C MET A 119 3.13 -2.18 9.85
N GLY A 120 3.32 -3.49 10.14
CA GLY A 120 4.64 -4.12 10.02
C GLY A 120 5.21 -4.02 8.61
N THR A 121 4.41 -4.38 7.60
CA THR A 121 4.82 -4.23 6.19
C THR A 121 5.03 -2.78 5.80
N GLY A 122 4.19 -1.85 6.26
CA GLY A 122 4.31 -0.42 5.95
C GLY A 122 5.63 0.16 6.44
N TYR A 123 6.10 -0.25 7.63
CA TYR A 123 7.39 0.16 8.18
C TYR A 123 8.57 -0.30 7.31
N ASP A 124 8.53 -1.55 6.83
CA ASP A 124 9.58 -2.08 5.94
C ASP A 124 9.69 -1.28 4.64
N TYR A 125 8.54 -0.93 4.04
CA TYR A 125 8.51 -0.10 2.83
C TYR A 125 9.02 1.31 3.10
N LEU A 126 8.58 1.95 4.20
CA LEU A 126 9.03 3.29 4.57
C LEU A 126 10.54 3.33 4.81
N LYS A 127 11.08 2.34 5.53
CA LYS A 127 12.52 2.20 5.76
C LYS A 127 13.29 2.03 4.46
N ALA A 128 12.80 1.19 3.55
CA ALA A 128 13.39 1.02 2.23
C ALA A 128 13.40 2.34 1.44
N GLY A 129 12.31 3.10 1.44
CA GLY A 129 12.24 4.42 0.80
C GLY A 129 13.22 5.44 1.39
N LEU A 130 13.29 5.53 2.73
CA LEU A 130 14.18 6.47 3.44
C LEU A 130 15.67 6.16 3.25
N VAL A 131 16.05 4.90 3.00
CA VAL A 131 17.44 4.54 2.68
C VAL A 131 17.85 5.11 1.32
N HIS A 132 16.95 5.08 0.33
CA HIS A 132 17.26 5.54 -1.04
C HIS A 132 17.33 7.07 -1.16
N MET A 133 16.42 7.80 -0.50
CA MET A 133 16.50 9.27 -0.44
C MET A 133 17.83 9.76 0.15
N ARG A 134 18.32 9.05 1.16
CA ARG A 134 19.60 9.37 1.81
C ARG A 134 20.81 9.02 0.95
N SER A 135 20.71 8.06 0.03
CA SER A 135 21.77 7.79 -0.96
C SER A 135 21.83 8.83 -2.08
N GLU A 136 20.69 9.34 -2.57
CA GLU A 136 20.68 10.40 -3.60
C GLU A 136 21.27 11.71 -3.05
N THR A 137 20.89 12.06 -1.81
CA THR A 137 21.45 13.22 -1.10
C THR A 137 22.97 13.12 -0.90
N LYS A 138 23.54 11.90 -0.86
CA LYS A 138 24.99 11.67 -0.73
C LYS A 138 25.69 11.68 -2.10
N ALA A 139 25.04 11.16 -3.14
CA ALA A 139 25.55 11.15 -4.52
C ALA A 139 25.60 12.58 -5.12
N GLU A 140 24.56 13.40 -4.90
CA GLU A 140 24.56 14.80 -5.32
C GLU A 140 25.64 15.62 -4.61
N ARG A 141 25.85 15.39 -3.31
CA ARG A 141 26.90 16.04 -2.52
C ARG A 141 28.30 15.65 -3.01
N CYS A 142 28.49 14.38 -3.41
CA CYS A 142 29.75 13.91 -4.00
C CYS A 142 29.97 14.50 -5.40
N SER A 143 28.92 14.59 -6.22
CA SER A 143 28.95 15.22 -7.56
C SER A 143 29.26 16.73 -7.50
N MET A 144 28.67 17.46 -6.54
CA MET A 144 28.98 18.87 -6.30
C MET A 144 30.39 19.07 -5.75
N SER A 145 30.85 18.23 -4.81
CA SER A 145 32.22 18.28 -4.29
C SER A 145 33.25 18.05 -5.41
N VAL A 146 33.03 17.08 -6.29
CA VAL A 146 33.97 16.78 -7.39
C VAL A 146 33.98 17.89 -8.46
N ARG A 147 32.82 18.48 -8.79
CA ARG A 147 32.76 19.65 -9.70
C ARG A 147 33.38 20.91 -9.09
N GLY A 148 33.26 21.10 -7.78
CA GLY A 148 33.90 22.19 -7.05
C GLY A 148 35.43 22.06 -7.00
N SER A 149 35.97 20.85 -6.86
CA SER A 149 37.41 20.60 -6.86
C SER A 149 38.05 20.63 -8.25
N GLY A 150 37.30 20.30 -9.31
CA GLY A 150 37.81 20.33 -10.69
C GLY A 150 37.91 21.72 -11.33
N CYS A 151 37.18 22.72 -10.84
CA CYS A 151 37.18 24.07 -11.43
C CYS A 151 38.33 24.97 -10.90
N VAL A 152 38.91 24.66 -9.72
CA VAL A 152 39.96 25.51 -9.12
C VAL A 152 41.37 25.18 -9.65
N GLN A 153 41.55 24.06 -10.37
CA GLN A 153 42.87 23.64 -10.84
C GLN A 153 43.19 23.97 -12.30
N SER A 154 42.25 24.52 -13.08
CA SER A 154 42.46 24.86 -14.51
C SER A 154 42.51 26.36 -14.81
N LEU A 155 42.60 27.23 -13.79
CA LEU A 155 42.79 28.69 -13.95
C LEU A 155 44.15 29.17 -13.41
N LYS A 156 45.13 28.27 -13.32
CA LYS A 156 46.50 28.57 -12.88
C LYS A 156 47.56 27.84 -13.72
N LYS A 157 47.38 27.84 -15.04
CA LYS A 157 48.46 27.64 -16.03
C LYS A 157 48.17 28.48 -17.26
#